data_AF-A0A3M2ZR80-F1
#
_entry.id   AF-A0A3M2ZR80-F1
#
_cell.length_a   1.000
_cell.length_b   1.000
_cell.length_c   1.000
_cell.angle_alpha   90.00
_cell.angle_beta   90.00
_cell.angle_gamma   90.00
#
_symmetry.space_group_name_H-M   'P 1'
#
loop_
_entity.id
_entity.type
_entity.pdbx_description
1 polymer ?
#
loop_
_entity_poly.entity_id
_entity_poly.type
_entity_poly.pdbx_seq_one_letter_code
_entity_poly.pdbx_strand_id
1 'polypeptide(L)'
;GGATRNRWLMQFLADLLQRPVIRSLSPEVSALGAAHLAGKALGLWNDAADLQVLERQRERFDPVPGRDLEGVYQEWQKALGRVVC
;
A
#
# COMPACT_ATOMS: atom_id res chain seq x y z
N GLY A 1 -6.51 -2.00 1.81
CA GLY A 1 -7.91 -1.64 2.11
C GLY A 1 -8.73 -1.66 0.83
N GLY A 2 -10.05 -1.49 0.88
CA GLY A 2 -10.94 -1.74 -0.28
C GLY A 2 -10.49 -1.15 -1.63
N ALA A 3 -10.06 0.12 -1.64
CA ALA A 3 -9.59 0.82 -2.85
C ALA A 3 -8.38 0.14 -3.52
N THR A 4 -7.52 -0.53 -2.75
CA THR A 4 -6.31 -1.19 -3.30
C THR A 4 -6.65 -2.35 -4.22
N ARG A 5 -7.89 -2.87 -4.21
CA ARG A 5 -8.35 -3.91 -5.15
C ARG A 5 -8.29 -3.44 -6.61
N ASN A 6 -8.42 -2.14 -6.85
CA ASN A 6 -8.34 -1.57 -8.20
C ASN A 6 -6.87 -1.57 -8.69
N ARG A 7 -6.55 -2.49 -9.60
CA ARG A 7 -5.21 -2.61 -10.19
C ARG A 7 -4.77 -1.35 -10.94
N TRP A 8 -5.68 -0.69 -11.65
CA TRP A 8 -5.36 0.55 -12.37
C TRP A 8 -4.92 1.64 -11.39
N LEU A 9 -5.64 1.80 -10.27
CA LEU A 9 -5.27 2.76 -9.24
C LEU A 9 -3.90 2.45 -8.64
N MET A 10 -3.60 1.18 -8.36
CA MET A 10 -2.30 0.79 -7.81
C MET A 10 -1.15 1.06 -8.78
N GLN A 11 -1.35 0.80 -10.08
CA GLN A 11 -0.37 1.11 -11.11
C GLN A 11 -0.19 2.63 -11.26
N PHE A 12 -1.29 3.38 -11.30
CA PHE A 12 -1.25 4.84 -11.35
C PHE A 12 -0.48 5.43 -10.17
N LEU A 13 -0.66 4.90 -8.96
CA LEU A 13 0.10 5.32 -7.78
C LEU A 13 1.60 4.99 -7.90
N ALA A 14 1.96 3.80 -8.40
CA ALA A 14 3.36 3.44 -8.63
C ALA A 14 4.03 4.37 -9.64
N ASP A 15 3.33 4.66 -10.74
CA ASP A 15 3.78 5.58 -11.79
C ASP A 15 3.89 7.02 -11.25
N LEU A 16 2.91 7.49 -10.47
CA LEU A 16 2.90 8.85 -9.93
C LEU A 16 4.03 9.06 -8.91
N LEU A 17 4.27 8.07 -8.06
CA LEU A 17 5.31 8.12 -7.02
C LEU A 17 6.70 7.79 -7.53
N GLN A 18 6.82 7.28 -8.77
CA GLN A 18 8.05 6.71 -9.32
C GLN A 18 8.71 5.70 -8.38
N ARG A 19 7.88 4.92 -7.67
CA ARG A 19 8.31 3.95 -6.67
C ARG A 19 7.45 2.69 -6.71
N PRO A 20 8.02 1.51 -6.42
CA PRO A 20 7.24 0.29 -6.34
C PRO A 20 6.16 0.38 -5.26
N VAL A 21 4.95 -0.02 -5.62
CA VAL A 21 3.83 -0.12 -4.68
C VAL A 21 3.55 -1.60 -4.42
N ILE A 22 3.52 -1.98 -3.14
CA ILE A 22 3.24 -3.35 -2.71
C ILE A 22 1.85 -3.38 -2.08
N ARG A 23 0.98 -4.21 -2.63
CA ARG A 23 -0.37 -4.44 -2.15
C ARG A 23 -0.43 -5.77 -1.41
N SER A 24 -0.96 -5.77 -0.19
CA SER A 24 -1.41 -7.01 0.47
C SER A 24 -2.68 -7.53 -0.22
N LEU A 25 -2.70 -8.83 -0.56
CA LEU A 25 -3.92 -9.49 -1.05
C LEU A 25 -4.86 -9.89 0.10
N SER A 26 -4.38 -9.84 1.35
CA SER A 26 -5.25 -10.02 2.50
C SER A 26 -6.26 -8.86 2.60
N PRO A 27 -7.57 -9.15 2.70
CA PRO A 27 -8.60 -8.13 2.71
C PRO A 27 -8.53 -7.23 3.96
N GLU A 28 -8.08 -7.75 5.10
CA GLU A 28 -8.09 -7.06 6.40
C GLU A 28 -6.73 -7.10 7.12
N VAL A 29 -5.77 -6.33 6.60
CA VAL A 29 -4.44 -6.17 7.22
C VAL A 29 -4.50 -5.51 8.61
N SER A 30 -5.53 -4.70 8.89
CA SER A 30 -5.70 -4.08 10.20
C SER A 30 -6.05 -5.11 11.27
N ALA A 31 -6.99 -6.01 10.97
CA ALA A 31 -7.34 -7.12 11.87
C ALA A 31 -6.15 -8.05 12.11
N LEU A 32 -5.38 -8.35 11.05
CA LEU A 32 -4.14 -9.12 11.16
C LEU A 32 -3.12 -8.46 12.09
N GLY A 33 -2.96 -7.14 11.99
CA GLY A 33 -2.08 -6.36 12.87
C GLY A 33 -2.49 -6.46 14.34
N ALA A 34 -3.79 -6.30 14.64
CA ALA A 34 -4.31 -6.46 16.00
C ALA A 34 -4.10 -7.89 16.53
N ALA A 35 -4.34 -8.91 15.70
CA ALA A 35 -4.11 -10.30 16.08
C ALA A 35 -2.64 -10.55 16.41
N HIS A 36 -1.70 -10.06 15.60
CA HIS A 36 -0.25 -10.17 15.84
C HIS A 36 0.17 -9.51 17.17
N LEU A 37 -0.37 -8.33 17.49
CA LEU A 37 -0.07 -7.66 18.75
C LEU A 37 -0.61 -8.45 19.95
N ALA A 38 -1.84 -8.96 19.85
CA ALA A 38 -2.49 -9.72 20.92
C ALA A 38 -1.74 -11.02 21.23
N GLY A 39 -1.44 -11.85 20.22
CA GLY A 39 -0.72 -13.09 20.48
C GLY A 39 0.74 -12.89 20.89
N LYS A 40 1.39 -11.77 20.56
CA LYS A 40 2.70 -11.44 21.14
C LYS A 40 2.57 -11.21 22.65
N ALA A 41 1.55 -10.46 23.07
CA ALA A 41 1.28 -10.21 24.49
C ALA A 41 0.90 -11.50 25.25
N LEU A 42 0.26 -12.46 24.58
CA LEU A 42 -0.12 -13.76 25.15
C LEU A 42 0.97 -14.84 25.06
N GLY A 43 2.14 -14.52 24.46
CA GLY A 43 3.23 -15.49 24.29
C GLY A 43 2.97 -16.57 23.23
N LEU A 44 2.01 -16.35 22.32
CA LEU A 44 1.74 -17.25 21.18
C LEU A 44 2.83 -17.16 20.10
N TRP A 45 3.52 -16.02 20.02
CA TRP A 45 4.71 -15.84 19.19
C TRP A 45 5.86 -15.43 20.09
N ASN A 46 6.98 -16.15 19.99
CA ASN A 46 8.19 -15.92 20.77
C ASN A 46 8.98 -14.77 20.17
N ASP A 47 8.99 -14.65 18.84
CA ASP A 47 9.72 -13.62 18.13
C ASP A 47 9.07 -13.21 16.80
N ALA A 48 9.73 -12.31 16.08
CA ALA A 48 9.28 -11.87 14.76
C ALA A 48 9.48 -12.93 13.66
N ALA A 49 10.31 -13.95 13.88
CA ALA A 49 10.54 -15.03 12.93
C ALA A 49 9.33 -15.97 12.87
N ASP A 50 8.68 -16.24 14.00
CA ASP A 50 7.41 -16.98 14.05
C ASP A 50 6.35 -16.33 13.14
N LEU A 51 6.34 -15.00 13.06
CA LEU A 51 5.46 -14.24 12.19
C LEU A 51 5.92 -14.22 10.72
N GLN A 52 7.18 -14.49 10.41
CA GLN A 52 7.66 -14.52 9.02
C GLN A 52 7.20 -15.76 8.27
N VAL A 53 6.94 -16.86 8.99
CA VAL A 53 6.42 -18.12 8.42
C VAL A 53 4.98 -17.97 7.92
N LEU A 54 4.22 -17.01 8.47
CA LEU A 54 2.87 -16.73 8.02
C LEU A 54 2.88 -16.20 6.58
N GLU A 55 2.28 -16.96 5.67
CA GLU A 55 2.17 -16.58 4.26
C GLU A 55 1.39 -15.26 4.12
N ARG A 56 2.02 -14.27 3.51
CA ARG A 56 1.41 -12.97 3.22
C ARG A 56 1.47 -12.73 1.74
N GLN A 57 0.40 -13.12 1.05
CA GLN A 57 0.28 -12.90 -0.37
C GLN A 57 0.29 -11.41 -0.68
N ARG A 58 1.17 -11.01 -1.60
CA ARG A 58 1.38 -9.63 -2.01
C ARG A 58 1.45 -9.55 -3.53
N GLU A 59 0.97 -8.44 -4.06
CA GLU A 59 1.19 -8.05 -5.45
C GLU A 59 2.06 -6.80 -5.49
N ARG A 60 3.01 -6.75 -6.43
CA ARG A 60 3.92 -5.63 -6.64
C ARG A 60 3.58 -4.93 -7.95
N PHE A 61 3.52 -3.61 -7.90
CA PHE A 61 3.35 -2.72 -9.05
C PHE A 61 4.63 -1.89 -9.18
N ASP A 62 5.37 -2.10 -10.26
CA ASP A 62 6.58 -1.33 -10.56
C ASP A 62 6.22 -0.14 -11.46
N PRO A 63 6.90 1.01 -11.32
CA PRO A 63 6.68 2.15 -12.20
C PRO A 63 7.00 1.79 -13.64
N VAL A 64 6.15 2.20 -14.58
CA VAL A 64 6.44 2.04 -16.01
C VAL A 64 7.56 3.02 -16.40
N PRO A 65 8.70 2.54 -16.94
CA PRO A 65 9.78 3.42 -17.37
C PRO A 65 9.32 4.45 -18.40
N GLY A 66 9.70 5.71 -18.20
CA GLY A 66 9.35 6.82 -19.10
C GLY A 66 7.92 7.34 -18.97
N ARG A 67 7.09 6.75 -18.12
CA ARG A 67 5.80 7.34 -17.74
C ARG A 67 6.04 8.35 -16.63
N ASP A 68 6.11 9.63 -16.99
CA ASP A 68 6.19 10.75 -16.06
C ASP A 68 4.79 11.38 -15.89
N LEU A 69 4.34 11.49 -14.63
CA LEU A 69 3.05 12.07 -14.26
C LEU A 69 3.19 13.40 -13.53
N GLU A 70 4.38 14.02 -13.53
CA GLU A 70 4.62 15.31 -12.89
C GLU A 70 3.64 16.38 -13.39
N GLY A 71 3.39 16.45 -14.71
CA GLY A 71 2.41 17.38 -15.27
C GLY A 71 0.98 17.17 -14.72
N VAL A 72 0.58 15.92 -14.49
CA VAL A 72 -0.73 15.59 -13.88
C VAL A 72 -0.76 16.02 -12.42
N TYR A 73 0.34 15.81 -11.69
CA TYR A 73 0.45 16.23 -10.30
C TYR A 73 0.37 17.76 -10.15
N GLN A 74 1.04 18.51 -11.03
CA GLN A 74 0.99 19.97 -11.07
C GLN A 74 -0.42 20.50 -11.33
N GLU A 75 -1.17 19.90 -12.26
CA GLU A 75 -2.57 20.28 -12.49
C GLU A 75 -3.47 19.97 -11.29
N TRP A 76 -3.23 18.85 -10.59
CA TRP A 76 -3.93 18.54 -9.35
C TRP A 76 -3.64 19.58 -8.25
N GLN A 77 -2.39 20.01 -8.10
CA GLN A 77 -2.00 21.06 -7.14
C GLN A 77 -2.66 22.40 -7.48
N LYS A 78 -2.71 22.79 -8.76
CA LYS A 78 -3.45 23.99 -9.21
C LYS A 78 -4.94 23.90 -8.88
N ALA A 79 -5.54 22.73 -9.06
CA ALA A 79 -6.95 22.51 -8.72
C ALA A 79 -7.20 22.64 -7.20
N LEU A 80 -6.32 22.09 -6.36
CA LEU A 80 -6.40 22.26 -4.91
C LEU A 80 -6.35 23.73 -4.50
N GLY A 81 -5.47 24.54 -5.09
CA GLY A 81 -5.36 25.96 -4.81
C GLY A 81 -6.61 26.79 -5.16
N ARG A 82 -7.56 26.24 -5.93
CA ARG A 82 -8.85 26.86 -6.22
C ARG A 82 -9.94 26.50 -5.23
N VAL A 83 -9.76 25.41 -4.47
CA VAL A 83 -10.75 24.85 -3.54
C VAL A 83 -10.39 25.17 -2.09
N VAL A 84 -9.10 25.19 -1.78
CA VAL A 84 -8.58 25.54 -0.46
C VAL A 84 -8.30 27.04 -0.45
N CYS A 85 -9.33 27.84 -0.17
CA CYS A 85 -9.18 29.26 0.19
C CYS A 85 -8.92 29.40 1.69
#